data_AF-A0A2G9T5E0-F1
#
_entry.id   AF-A0A2G9T5E0-F1
#
_cell.length_a   1.000
_cell.length_b   1.000
_cell.length_c   1.000
_cell.angle_alpha   90.00
_cell.angle_beta   90.00
_cell.angle_gamma   90.00
#
_symmetry.space_group_name_H-M   'P 1'
#
loop_
_entity.id
_entity.type
_entity.pdbx_description
1 polymer ?
#
loop_
_entity_poly.entity_id
_entity_poly.type
_entity_poly.pdbx_seq_one_letter_code
_entity_poly.pdbx_strand_id
1 'polypeptide(L)'
;KLPALNFAKNHRGSEDVAMFDFTSLYSSKCSVRLVERMNKCLLMGIVGDSLHEPFWPTGSGCARGFLGVLDTAWLIREYGLNNRGPLEMIAERESIYRLLAQVTKDNMNKAINKYTIDPKTRYVSLESSLQPEDVVQIVSSDNPRL
;
A
#
# COMPACT_ATOMS: atom_id res chain seq x y z
N LYS A 1 26.67 -4.79 31.44
CA LYS A 1 27.10 -3.52 30.83
C LYS A 1 27.70 -3.83 29.46
N LEU A 2 27.32 -3.11 28.41
CA LEU A 2 28.04 -3.20 27.14
C LEU A 2 29.46 -2.64 27.36
N PRO A 3 30.53 -3.34 26.94
CA PRO A 3 31.91 -3.04 27.35
C PRO A 3 32.49 -1.77 26.71
N ALA A 4 32.07 -1.41 25.49
CA ALA A 4 32.40 -0.15 24.81
C ALA A 4 31.33 0.18 23.76
N LEU A 5 31.02 1.46 23.57
CA LEU A 5 30.05 1.95 22.58
C LEU A 5 30.79 2.76 21.50
N ASN A 6 31.48 2.05 20.61
CA ASN A 6 32.11 2.68 19.45
C ASN A 6 31.08 2.75 18.30
N PHE A 7 30.98 3.90 17.63
CA PHE A 7 30.10 4.04 16.48
C PHE A 7 30.56 3.15 15.32
N ALA A 8 29.60 2.47 14.68
CA ALA A 8 29.81 1.90 13.36
C ALA A 8 30.01 3.02 12.32
N LYS A 9 30.54 2.67 11.14
CA LYS A 9 30.67 3.61 10.02
C LYS A 9 29.46 3.50 9.09
N ASN A 10 28.85 4.63 8.77
CA ASN A 10 27.78 4.71 7.77
C ASN A 10 28.34 4.62 6.33
N HIS A 11 27.46 4.68 5.33
CA HIS A 11 27.82 4.62 3.91
C HIS A 11 28.80 5.70 3.41
N ARG A 12 29.03 6.76 4.20
CA ARG A 12 30.01 7.83 3.93
C ARG A 12 31.30 7.70 4.75
N GLY A 13 31.46 6.62 5.52
CA GLY A 13 32.60 6.43 6.42
C GLY A 13 32.57 7.29 7.70
N SER A 14 31.46 8.00 7.96
CA SER A 14 31.24 8.79 9.18
C SER A 14 30.60 7.93 10.28
N GLU A 15 30.55 8.42 11.52
CA GLU A 15 29.83 7.73 12.60
C GLU A 15 28.35 7.52 12.24
N ASP A 16 27.83 6.32 12.51
CA ASP A 16 26.46 5.94 12.16
C ASP A 16 25.47 6.42 13.22
N VAL A 17 25.26 7.74 13.20
CA VAL A 17 24.25 8.43 14.00
C VAL A 17 23.58 9.47 13.10
N ALA A 18 22.25 9.52 13.19
CA ALA A 18 21.44 10.45 12.42
C ALA A 18 20.24 10.90 13.26
N MET A 19 19.72 12.09 12.92
CA MET A 19 18.55 12.68 13.56
C MET A 19 17.42 12.74 12.53
N PHE A 20 16.23 12.33 12.96
CA PHE A 20 15.02 12.30 12.15
C PHE A 20 13.89 12.98 12.89
N ASP A 21 13.02 13.68 12.16
CA ASP A 21 11.82 14.30 12.69
C ASP A 21 10.63 13.34 12.53
N PHE A 22 9.95 13.03 13.64
CA PHE A 22 8.73 12.21 13.67
C PHE A 22 7.49 13.02 14.07
N THR A 23 7.57 14.36 14.04
CA THR A 23 6.46 15.24 14.43
C THR A 23 5.26 15.06 13.50
N SER A 24 5.50 14.88 12.20
CA SER A 24 4.47 14.64 11.19
C SER A 24 4.75 13.33 10.48
N LEU A 25 3.69 12.54 10.28
CA LEU A 25 3.71 11.30 9.50
C LEU A 25 2.76 11.46 8.33
N TYR A 26 3.20 11.07 7.14
CA TYR A 26 2.43 11.22 5.92
C TYR A 26 1.88 9.89 5.43
N SER A 27 0.73 9.97 4.76
CA SER A 27 0.13 8.85 4.04
C SER A 27 -0.52 9.39 2.78
N SER A 28 -0.45 8.63 1.70
CA SER A 28 -1.11 9.03 0.48
C SER A 28 -2.63 9.02 0.67
N LYS A 29 -3.32 9.94 -0.02
CA LYS A 29 -4.78 9.97 -0.05
C LYS A 29 -5.38 8.76 -0.76
N CYS A 30 -4.69 8.28 -1.81
CA CYS A 30 -5.10 7.13 -2.61
C CYS A 30 -3.88 6.24 -2.87
N SER A 31 -4.10 4.93 -2.96
CA SER A 31 -3.03 3.96 -3.23
C SER A 31 -2.80 3.68 -4.72
N VAL A 32 -3.80 3.99 -5.54
CA VAL A 32 -3.77 3.82 -7.00
C VAL A 32 -4.32 5.06 -7.69
N ARG A 33 -3.95 5.23 -8.96
CA ARG A 33 -4.55 6.18 -9.90
C ARG A 33 -4.58 5.58 -11.30
N LEU A 34 -5.69 5.81 -12.03
CA LEU A 34 -5.80 5.40 -13.43
C LEU A 34 -5.90 6.65 -14.32
N VAL A 35 -5.09 6.70 -15.37
CA VAL A 35 -5.15 7.74 -16.38
C VAL A 35 -5.41 7.10 -17.73
N GLU A 36 -6.48 7.52 -18.39
CA GLU A 36 -6.80 7.11 -19.76
C GLU A 36 -6.71 8.33 -20.68
N ARG A 37 -5.89 8.23 -21.73
CA ARG A 37 -5.81 9.24 -22.79
C ARG A 37 -5.75 8.56 -24.15
N MET A 38 -6.54 9.03 -25.11
CA MET A 38 -6.55 8.47 -26.47
C MET A 38 -6.72 6.94 -26.48
N ASN A 39 -7.64 6.41 -25.66
CA ASN A 39 -7.88 4.97 -25.44
C ASN A 39 -6.66 4.18 -24.95
N LYS A 40 -5.68 4.84 -24.34
CA LYS A 40 -4.53 4.20 -23.68
C LYS A 40 -4.62 4.40 -22.18
N CYS A 41 -4.60 3.31 -21.45
CA CYS A 41 -4.71 3.30 -19.99
C CYS A 41 -3.34 3.13 -19.32
N LEU A 42 -3.06 3.97 -18.33
CA LEU A 42 -1.91 3.90 -17.43
C LEU A 42 -2.39 3.74 -15.99
N LEU A 43 -2.14 2.57 -15.42
CA LEU A 43 -2.41 2.27 -14.02
C LEU A 43 -1.15 2.57 -13.20
N MET A 44 -1.30 3.43 -12.18
CA MET A 44 -0.21 3.86 -11.31
C MET A 44 -0.52 3.45 -9.88
N GLY A 45 0.36 2.66 -9.27
CA GLY A 45 0.27 2.27 -7.86
C GLY A 45 1.50 2.75 -7.08
N ILE A 46 1.30 3.06 -5.81
CA ILE A 46 2.38 3.40 -4.87
C ILE A 46 2.43 2.37 -3.74
N VAL A 47 3.64 2.10 -3.22
CA VAL A 47 3.91 1.07 -2.21
C VAL A 47 5.00 1.52 -1.24
N GLY A 48 5.12 0.84 -0.10
CA GLY A 48 6.12 1.14 0.92
C GLY A 48 5.90 2.50 1.57
N ASP A 49 6.99 3.15 1.97
CA ASP A 49 6.97 4.41 2.71
C ASP A 49 6.30 5.55 1.91
N SER A 50 6.32 5.48 0.57
CA SER A 50 5.60 6.44 -0.29
C SER A 50 4.08 6.35 -0.17
N LEU A 51 3.55 5.18 0.18
CA LEU A 51 2.14 4.95 0.45
C LEU A 51 1.79 5.33 1.89
N HIS A 52 2.59 4.86 2.84
CA HIS A 52 2.36 5.05 4.27
C HIS A 52 3.68 5.14 5.02
N GLU A 53 4.01 6.33 5.52
CA GLU A 53 5.24 6.56 6.27
C GLU A 53 5.18 5.84 7.62
N PRO A 54 6.16 4.97 7.93
CA PRO A 54 6.14 4.21 9.17
C PRO A 54 6.76 4.98 10.33
N PHE A 55 6.11 4.92 11.49
CA PHE A 55 6.76 5.28 12.76
C PHE A 55 7.64 4.12 13.21
N TRP A 56 8.97 4.24 13.02
CA TRP A 56 9.93 3.14 13.24
C TRP A 56 9.82 2.44 14.61
N PRO A 57 9.57 3.15 15.72
CA PRO A 57 9.43 2.50 17.03
C PRO A 57 8.31 1.45 17.11
N THR A 58 7.32 1.50 16.22
CA THR A 58 6.24 0.48 16.15
C THR A 58 6.64 -0.79 15.40
N GLY A 59 7.74 -0.76 14.64
CA GLY A 59 8.21 -1.91 13.85
C GLY A 59 7.28 -2.35 12.71
N SER A 60 6.38 -1.47 12.25
CA SER A 60 5.32 -1.82 11.29
C SER A 60 5.69 -1.63 9.81
N GLY A 61 6.77 -0.88 9.51
CA GLY A 61 7.11 -0.45 8.15
C GLY A 61 7.29 -1.59 7.15
N CYS A 62 8.14 -2.58 7.48
CA CYS A 62 8.38 -3.71 6.60
C CYS A 62 7.10 -4.53 6.34
N ALA A 63 6.32 -4.81 7.39
CA ALA A 63 5.08 -5.58 7.28
C ALA A 63 4.05 -4.86 6.38
N ARG A 64 3.77 -3.58 6.64
CA ARG A 64 2.82 -2.79 5.84
C ARG A 64 3.32 -2.57 4.42
N GLY A 65 4.62 -2.37 4.23
CA GLY A 65 5.23 -2.24 2.91
C GLY A 65 5.01 -3.49 2.05
N PHE A 66 5.30 -4.68 2.59
CA PHE A 66 5.07 -5.95 1.88
C PHE A 66 3.59 -6.21 1.59
N LEU A 67 2.70 -5.92 2.54
CA LEU A 67 1.26 -6.03 2.31
C LEU A 67 0.82 -5.13 1.15
N GLY A 68 1.26 -3.88 1.11
CA GLY A 68 0.98 -2.95 0.00
C GLY A 68 1.51 -3.44 -1.36
N VAL A 69 2.65 -4.14 -1.37
CA VAL A 69 3.17 -4.80 -2.60
C VAL A 69 2.25 -5.92 -3.06
N LEU A 70 1.80 -6.79 -2.15
CA LEU A 70 0.88 -7.89 -2.48
C LEU A 70 -0.47 -7.38 -2.97
N ASP A 71 -1.00 -6.31 -2.35
CA ASP A 71 -2.25 -5.65 -2.77
C ASP A 71 -2.12 -5.06 -4.18
N THR A 72 -0.96 -4.49 -4.49
CA THR A 72 -0.67 -3.93 -5.81
C THR A 72 -0.48 -5.03 -6.86
N ALA A 73 0.12 -6.17 -6.49
CA ALA A 73 0.23 -7.33 -7.37
C ALA A 73 -1.16 -7.94 -7.70
N TRP A 74 -2.07 -7.99 -6.71
CA TRP A 74 -3.46 -8.38 -6.93
C TRP A 74 -4.17 -7.47 -7.92
N LEU A 75 -4.05 -6.15 -7.70
CA LEU A 75 -4.57 -5.14 -8.61
C LEU A 75 -4.06 -5.33 -10.05
N ILE A 76 -2.75 -5.50 -10.24
CA ILE A 76 -2.14 -5.69 -11.57
C ILE A 76 -2.66 -6.97 -12.24
N ARG A 77 -2.81 -8.05 -11.48
CA ARG A 77 -3.42 -9.30 -11.99
C ARG A 77 -4.83 -9.04 -12.50
N GLU A 78 -5.65 -8.37 -11.71
CA GLU A 78 -7.05 -8.08 -12.03
C GLU A 78 -7.19 -7.14 -13.23
N TYR A 79 -6.30 -6.15 -13.33
CA TYR A 79 -6.16 -5.30 -14.51
C TYR A 79 -5.80 -6.10 -15.77
N GLY A 80 -4.84 -7.01 -15.67
CA GLY A 80 -4.43 -7.86 -16.80
C GLY A 80 -5.50 -8.88 -17.23
N LEU A 81 -6.32 -9.38 -16.31
CA LEU A 81 -7.42 -10.29 -16.62
C LEU A 81 -8.58 -9.59 -17.34
N ASN A 82 -8.76 -8.28 -17.13
CA ASN A 82 -9.77 -7.46 -17.79
C ASN A 82 -11.21 -8.03 -17.69
N ASN A 83 -11.51 -8.71 -16.59
CA ASN A 83 -12.84 -9.30 -16.32
C ASN A 83 -13.78 -8.34 -15.58
N ARG A 84 -13.23 -7.28 -14.98
CA ARG A 84 -13.94 -6.30 -14.14
C ARG A 84 -13.72 -4.89 -14.66
N GLY A 85 -14.68 -4.00 -14.38
CA GLY A 85 -14.58 -2.60 -14.77
C GLY A 85 -13.44 -1.88 -14.02
N PRO A 86 -12.81 -0.84 -14.60
CA PRO A 86 -11.72 -0.12 -13.95
C PRO A 86 -12.10 0.47 -12.58
N LEU A 87 -13.31 1.02 -12.45
CA LEU A 87 -13.79 1.58 -11.18
C LEU A 87 -14.00 0.50 -10.10
N GLU A 88 -14.51 -0.68 -10.47
CA GLU A 88 -14.71 -1.78 -9.53
C GLU A 88 -13.38 -2.27 -8.94
N MET A 89 -12.38 -2.43 -9.80
CA MET A 89 -11.03 -2.82 -9.42
C MET A 89 -10.35 -1.76 -8.53
N ILE A 90 -10.50 -0.48 -8.87
CA ILE A 90 -9.97 0.63 -8.05
C ILE A 90 -10.67 0.69 -6.69
N ALA A 91 -11.99 0.50 -6.66
CA ALA A 91 -12.76 0.48 -5.42
C ALA A 91 -12.29 -0.66 -4.50
N GLU A 92 -12.05 -1.85 -5.03
CA GLU A 92 -11.44 -2.95 -4.26
C GLU A 92 -10.05 -2.55 -3.73
N ARG A 93 -9.17 -2.00 -4.57
CA ARG A 93 -7.82 -1.62 -4.16
C ARG A 93 -7.81 -0.59 -3.03
N GLU A 94 -8.68 0.42 -3.10
CA GLU A 94 -8.80 1.45 -2.07
C GLU A 94 -9.47 0.94 -0.80
N SER A 95 -10.36 -0.05 -0.92
CA SER A 95 -10.93 -0.77 0.24
C SER A 95 -9.84 -1.52 1.00
N ILE A 96 -8.97 -2.22 0.28
CA ILE A 96 -7.82 -2.92 0.86
C ILE A 96 -6.83 -1.91 1.47
N TYR A 97 -6.63 -0.75 0.84
CA TYR A 97 -5.78 0.30 1.40
C TYR A 97 -6.27 0.83 2.75
N ARG A 98 -7.59 1.00 2.93
CA ARG A 98 -8.17 1.38 4.22
C ARG A 98 -7.87 0.37 5.32
N LEU A 99 -7.86 -0.93 4.98
CA LEU A 99 -7.47 -1.99 5.91
C LEU A 99 -5.99 -1.92 6.26
N LEU A 100 -5.12 -1.65 5.27
CA LEU A 100 -3.67 -1.58 5.45
C LEU A 100 -3.26 -0.59 6.56
N ALA A 101 -3.91 0.57 6.63
CA ALA A 101 -3.66 1.59 7.65
C ALA A 101 -3.98 1.11 9.08
N GLN A 102 -4.89 0.15 9.20
CA GLN A 102 -5.42 -0.36 10.47
C GLN A 102 -4.83 -1.73 10.85
N VAL A 103 -3.91 -2.28 10.05
CA VAL A 103 -3.35 -3.61 10.31
C VAL A 103 -2.71 -3.70 11.69
N THR A 104 -3.15 -4.70 12.44
CA THR A 104 -2.59 -5.19 13.69
C THR A 104 -2.38 -6.70 13.59
N LYS A 105 -1.77 -7.32 14.59
CA LYS A 105 -1.64 -8.79 14.62
C LYS A 105 -3.00 -9.50 14.75
N ASP A 106 -4.00 -8.81 15.30
CA ASP A 106 -5.30 -9.41 15.64
C ASP A 106 -6.29 -9.40 14.47
N ASN A 107 -6.19 -8.45 13.55
CA ASN A 107 -7.07 -8.35 12.38
C ASN A 107 -6.51 -8.99 11.10
N MET A 108 -5.36 -9.68 11.22
CA MET A 108 -4.72 -10.44 10.15
C MET A 108 -4.97 -11.94 10.31
N ASN A 109 -5.03 -12.63 9.18
CA ASN A 109 -5.19 -14.08 9.17
C ASN A 109 -3.96 -14.75 9.80
N LYS A 110 -4.17 -15.63 10.78
CA LYS A 110 -3.09 -16.30 11.52
C LYS A 110 -2.32 -17.34 10.68
N ALA A 111 -2.89 -17.82 9.58
CA ALA A 111 -2.26 -18.80 8.69
C ALA A 111 -1.30 -18.11 7.70
N ILE A 112 -0.21 -17.51 8.20
CA ILE A 112 0.77 -16.75 7.40
C ILE A 112 1.35 -17.59 6.25
N ASN A 113 1.52 -18.90 6.46
CA ASN A 113 2.01 -19.83 5.45
C ASN A 113 1.06 -20.01 4.25
N LYS A 114 -0.18 -19.52 4.33
CA LYS A 114 -1.18 -19.56 3.25
C LYS A 114 -1.33 -18.21 2.55
N TYR A 115 -0.53 -17.20 2.91
CA TYR A 115 -0.63 -15.87 2.31
C TYR A 115 -0.29 -15.94 0.83
N THR A 116 -1.13 -15.31 0.02
CA THR A 116 -0.91 -15.10 -1.40
C THR A 116 -1.18 -13.63 -1.74
N ILE A 117 -1.10 -13.29 -3.03
CA ILE A 117 -1.53 -11.95 -3.50
C ILE A 117 -3.03 -11.71 -3.24
N ASP A 118 -3.87 -12.75 -3.19
CA ASP A 118 -5.29 -12.63 -2.88
C ASP A 118 -5.46 -12.04 -1.45
N PRO A 119 -6.06 -10.84 -1.32
CA PRO A 119 -6.23 -10.17 -0.03
C PRO A 119 -7.05 -11.00 0.97
N LYS A 120 -7.96 -11.87 0.52
CA LYS A 120 -8.78 -12.72 1.40
C LYS A 120 -7.95 -13.76 2.16
N THR A 121 -6.75 -14.07 1.66
CA THR A 121 -5.81 -14.96 2.37
C THR A 121 -5.11 -14.25 3.54
N ARG A 122 -5.18 -12.91 3.60
CA ARG A 122 -4.40 -12.06 4.52
C ARG A 122 -5.28 -11.28 5.49
N TYR A 123 -6.32 -10.61 5.00
CA TYR A 123 -7.21 -9.77 5.81
C TYR A 123 -8.45 -10.55 6.26
N VAL A 124 -8.79 -10.47 7.55
CA VAL A 124 -9.91 -11.25 8.14
C VAL A 124 -11.28 -10.64 7.81
N SER A 125 -11.36 -9.33 7.58
CA SER A 125 -12.62 -8.65 7.27
C SER A 125 -12.45 -7.53 6.25
N LEU A 126 -13.29 -7.52 5.21
CA LEU A 126 -13.49 -6.45 4.24
C LEU A 126 -14.82 -5.74 4.57
N GLU A 127 -14.97 -5.28 5.80
CA GLU A 127 -16.26 -4.88 6.38
C GLU A 127 -16.89 -3.60 5.78
N SER A 128 -16.19 -2.91 4.88
CA SER A 128 -16.78 -1.86 4.04
C SER A 128 -15.98 -1.69 2.76
N SER A 129 -16.43 -2.36 1.70
CA SER A 129 -15.89 -2.14 0.37
C SER A 129 -16.47 -0.84 -0.20
N LEU A 130 -15.58 0.05 -0.61
CA LEU A 130 -15.92 1.19 -1.45
C LEU A 130 -16.72 0.74 -2.67
N GLN A 131 -17.65 1.58 -3.10
CA GLN A 131 -18.38 1.37 -4.34
C GLN A 131 -17.67 2.10 -5.49
N PRO A 132 -17.91 1.72 -6.76
CA PRO A 132 -17.34 2.38 -7.93
C PRO A 132 -17.53 3.91 -7.94
N GLU A 133 -18.68 4.41 -7.48
CA GLU A 133 -19.01 5.82 -7.36
C GLU A 133 -18.10 6.59 -6.38
N ASP A 134 -17.55 5.91 -5.36
CA ASP A 134 -16.69 6.53 -4.35
C ASP A 134 -15.27 6.82 -4.87
N VAL A 135 -14.91 6.29 -6.05
CA VAL A 135 -13.53 6.32 -6.58
C VAL A 135 -13.42 6.96 -7.96
N VAL A 136 -14.49 7.59 -8.46
CA VAL A 136 -14.48 8.26 -9.77
C VAL A 136 -13.36 9.30 -9.86
N GLN A 137 -13.11 10.05 -8.78
CA GLN A 137 -12.03 11.05 -8.72
C GLN A 137 -10.61 10.47 -8.86
N ILE A 138 -10.44 9.16 -8.71
CA ILE A 138 -9.16 8.45 -8.86
C ILE A 138 -8.87 8.14 -10.34
N VAL A 139 -9.91 8.12 -11.18
CA VAL A 139 -9.81 7.93 -12.62
C VAL A 139 -9.77 9.30 -13.30
N SER A 140 -8.80 9.50 -14.19
CA SER A 140 -8.78 10.64 -15.09
C SER A 140 -8.86 10.14 -16.52
N SER A 141 -10.00 10.31 -17.18
CA SER A 141 -10.21 9.92 -18.57
C SER A 141 -10.60 11.12 -19.44
N ASP A 142 -10.18 11.11 -20.71
CA ASP A 142 -10.71 11.97 -21.77
C ASP A 142 -11.87 11.31 -22.55
N ASN A 143 -12.23 10.07 -22.18
CA ASN A 143 -13.34 9.34 -22.74
C ASN A 143 -14.66 9.83 -22.13
N PRO A 144 -15.58 10.41 -22.93
CA PRO A 144 -16.84 10.97 -22.43
C PRO A 144 -17.85 9.89 -21.97
N ARG A 145 -17.51 8.60 -22.08
CA ARG A 145 -18.37 7.47 -21.70
C ARG A 145 -18.01 6.83 -20.36
N LEU A 146 -16.98 7.34 -19.68
CA LEU A 146 -16.46 6.82 -18.42
C LEU A 146 -16.82 7.72 -17.24
#